data_AF-A0A944L7G1-F1
#
_entry.id   AF-A0A944L7G1-F1
#
_cell.length_a   1.000
_cell.length_b   1.000
_cell.length_c   1.000
_cell.angle_alpha   90.00
_cell.angle_beta   90.00
_cell.angle_gamma   90.00
#
_symmetry.space_group_name_H-M   'P 1'
#
loop_
_entity.id
_entity.type
_entity.pdbx_description
1 polymer ?
#
loop_
_entity_poly.entity_id
_entity_poly.type
_entity_poly.pdbx_seq_one_letter_code
_entity_poly.pdbx_strand_id
1 'polypeptide(L)' 'MQVSHKRSAVSVSFDEPNLVSAAGLLPVMTLARDAGLQELADDWLSVPTDKGANAGLKVASLVAGMIAGADSIDDMAVL' A
#
# COMPACT_ATOMS: atom_id res chain seq x y z
N MET A 1 -4.14 -16.73 -17.99
CA MET A 1 -3.47 -17.09 -16.73
C MET A 1 -4.39 -16.66 -15.59
N GLN A 2 -4.96 -17.61 -14.84
CA GLN A 2 -5.91 -17.36 -13.74
C GLN A 2 -5.11 -17.40 -12.43
N VAL A 3 -5.11 -16.31 -11.66
CA VAL A 3 -4.42 -16.25 -10.35
C VAL A 3 -5.36 -16.74 -9.26
N SER A 4 -4.95 -17.77 -8.51
CA SER A 4 -5.79 -18.55 -7.59
C SER A 4 -5.83 -18.01 -6.15
N HIS A 5 -5.63 -16.71 -5.95
CA HIS A 5 -5.61 -16.13 -4.60
C HIS A 5 -7.03 -15.79 -4.14
N LYS A 6 -7.52 -16.50 -3.11
CA LYS A 6 -8.70 -16.08 -2.35
C LYS A 6 -8.31 -14.88 -1.49
N ARG A 7 -8.93 -13.72 -1.71
CA ARG A 7 -8.79 -12.52 -0.83
C ARG A 7 -9.06 -12.83 0.65
N SER A 8 -9.82 -13.88 0.95
CA SER A 8 -10.09 -14.35 2.32
C SER A 8 -8.88 -14.98 3.04
N ALA A 9 -7.74 -15.16 2.37
CA ALA A 9 -6.53 -15.74 2.94
C ALA A 9 -5.51 -14.69 3.43
N VAL A 10 -5.81 -13.40 3.30
CA VAL A 10 -4.93 -12.32 3.77
C VAL A 10 -5.43 -11.87 5.15
N SER A 11 -4.67 -12.21 6.18
CA SER A 11 -4.82 -11.69 7.54
C SER A 11 -3.71 -10.68 7.77
N VAL A 12 -4.06 -9.53 8.33
CA VAL A 12 -3.14 -8.43 8.67
C VAL A 12 -3.31 -8.15 10.15
N SER A 13 -2.20 -8.14 10.89
CA SER A 13 -2.16 -7.71 12.28
C SER A 13 -1.32 -6.44 12.40
N PHE A 14 -1.59 -5.64 13.42
CA PHE A 14 -0.78 -4.47 13.72
C PHE A 14 -0.27 -4.62 15.15
N ASP A 15 1.00 -4.36 15.36
CA ASP A 15 1.62 -4.33 16.67
C ASP A 15 1.15 -3.13 17.50
N GLU A 16 0.84 -2.01 16.84
CA GLU A 16 0.21 -0.84 17.45
C GLU A 16 -1.33 -0.87 17.31
N PRO A 17 -2.09 -1.08 18.41
CA PRO A 17 -3.55 -1.20 18.38
C PRO A 17 -4.26 0.05 17.87
N ASN A 18 -3.61 1.22 17.89
CA ASN A 18 -4.17 2.45 17.37
C ASN A 18 -3.80 2.73 15.92
N LEU A 19 -3.05 1.86 15.23
CA LEU A 19 -2.50 2.21 13.91
C LEU A 19 -3.57 2.65 12.90
N VAL A 20 -4.71 1.95 12.91
CA VAL A 20 -5.83 2.21 11.99
C VAL A 20 -6.69 3.39 12.46
N SER A 21 -6.90 3.55 13.77
CA SER A 21 -7.90 4.48 14.33
C SER A 21 -7.33 5.78 14.92
N ALA A 22 -6.16 5.75 15.58
CA ALA A 22 -5.56 6.92 16.24
C ALA A 22 -4.19 7.34 15.69
N ALA A 23 -3.44 6.45 15.02
CA ALA A 23 -2.13 6.77 14.43
C ALA A 23 -2.20 7.43 13.05
N GLY A 24 -3.38 7.53 12.45
CA GLY A 24 -3.61 8.35 11.27
C GLY A 24 -3.54 7.63 9.92
N LEU A 25 -3.40 6.30 9.88
CA LEU A 25 -3.34 5.57 8.60
C LEU A 25 -4.60 5.76 7.75
N LEU A 26 -5.80 5.59 8.34
CA LEU A 26 -7.06 5.80 7.63
C LEU A 26 -7.22 7.24 7.09
N PRO A 27 -7.06 8.31 7.90
CA PRO A 27 -7.20 9.67 7.38
C PRO A 27 -6.12 10.03 6.35
N VAL A 28 -4.87 9.55 6.51
CA VAL A 28 -3.80 9.82 5.53
C VAL A 28 -4.03 9.07 4.22
N MET A 29 -4.45 7.80 4.26
CA MET A 29 -4.75 7.05 3.03
C MET A 29 -6.03 7.55 2.34
N THR A 30 -6.97 8.12 3.09
CA THR A 30 -8.13 8.85 2.52
C THR A 30 -7.67 10.10 1.78
N LEU A 31 -6.80 10.92 2.41
CA LEU A 31 -6.22 12.09 1.77
C LEU A 31 -5.41 11.72 0.51
N ALA A 32 -4.61 10.65 0.57
CA ALA A 32 -3.82 10.19 -0.57
C ALA A 32 -4.70 9.78 -1.76
N ARG A 33 -5.84 9.12 -1.49
CA ARG A 33 -6.84 8.81 -2.52
C ARG A 33 -7.46 10.09 -3.08
N ASP A 34 -7.92 10.98 -2.21
CA ASP A 34 -8.61 12.20 -2.64
C ASP A 34 -7.66 13.17 -3.39
N ALA A 35 -6.35 13.10 -3.12
CA ALA A 35 -5.30 13.80 -3.85
C ALA A 35 -4.89 13.13 -5.18
N GLY A 36 -5.45 11.96 -5.51
CA GLY A 36 -5.19 11.25 -6.76
C GLY A 36 -3.84 10.54 -6.84
N LEU A 37 -3.25 10.15 -5.69
CA LEU A 37 -1.91 9.56 -5.66
C LEU A 37 -1.81 8.28 -6.51
N GLN A 38 -2.84 7.43 -6.47
CA GLN A 38 -2.82 6.17 -7.22
C GLN A 38 -2.90 6.44 -8.73
N GLU A 39 -3.80 7.31 -9.14
CA GLU A 39 -4.03 7.69 -10.53
C GLU A 39 -2.77 8.33 -11.13
N LEU A 40 -2.14 9.26 -10.40
CA LEU A 40 -0.89 9.88 -10.84
C LEU A 40 0.24 8.86 -10.96
N ALA A 41 0.35 7.91 -10.03
CA ALA A 41 1.36 6.87 -10.14
C ALA A 41 1.08 5.92 -11.32
N ASP A 42 -0.17 5.57 -11.61
CA ASP A 42 -0.52 4.79 -12.80
C ASP A 42 -0.22 5.54 -14.12
N ASP A 43 -0.40 6.86 -14.15
CA ASP A 43 -0.15 7.68 -15.35
C ASP A 43 1.35 7.93 -15.61
N TRP A 44 2.14 8.14 -14.55
CA TRP A 44 3.50 8.65 -14.68
C TRP A 44 4.60 7.61 -14.42
N LEU A 45 4.31 6.53 -13.71
CA LEU A 45 5.31 5.53 -13.35
C LEU A 45 5.19 4.28 -14.21
N SER A 46 6.21 4.04 -15.04
CA SER A 46 6.36 2.78 -15.77
C SER A 46 7.73 2.18 -15.48
N VAL A 47 7.75 0.86 -15.25
CA VAL A 47 8.98 0.08 -15.17
C VAL A 47 8.96 -0.87 -16.37
N PRO A 48 9.95 -0.83 -17.28
CA PRO A 48 9.95 -1.62 -18.51
C PRO A 48 10.35 -3.07 -18.25
N THR A 49 9.66 -3.72 -17.32
CA THR A 49 9.81 -5.12 -16.93
C THR A 49 8.43 -5.70 -16.65
N ASP A 50 8.37 -7.01 -16.39
CA ASP A 50 7.14 -7.67 -15.95
C ASP A 50 6.67 -7.23 -14.54
N LYS A 51 7.46 -6.42 -13.83
CA LYS A 51 7.16 -5.96 -12.46
C LYS A 51 6.50 -4.58 -12.38
N GLY A 52 6.34 -3.89 -13.51
CA GLY A 52 5.77 -2.54 -13.58
C GLY A 52 4.25 -2.44 -13.45
N ALA A 53 3.53 -3.57 -13.41
CA ALA A 53 2.07 -3.56 -13.29
C ALA A 53 1.58 -3.00 -11.95
N ASN A 54 0.42 -2.33 -11.95
CA ASN A 54 -0.25 -1.77 -10.77
C ASN A 54 0.61 -0.74 -10.02
N ALA A 55 1.17 0.24 -10.74
CA ALA A 55 2.06 1.24 -10.17
C ALA A 55 1.39 2.04 -9.05
N GLY A 56 0.15 2.49 -9.25
CA GLY A 56 -0.66 3.19 -8.25
C GLY A 56 -0.85 2.39 -6.97
N LEU A 57 -1.26 1.12 -7.10
CA LEU A 57 -1.44 0.24 -5.95
C LEU A 57 -0.11 0.01 -5.19
N LYS A 58 0.99 -0.22 -5.91
CA LYS A 58 2.32 -0.43 -5.30
C LYS A 58 2.78 0.81 -4.53
N VAL A 59 2.63 2.00 -5.12
CA VAL A 59 2.98 3.27 -4.47
C VAL A 59 2.12 3.50 -3.24
N ALA A 60 0.80 3.31 -3.34
CA ALA A 60 -0.09 3.45 -2.19
C ALA A 60 0.23 2.45 -1.07
N SER A 61 0.61 1.22 -1.41
CA SER A 61 1.07 0.23 -0.42
C SER A 61 2.35 0.70 0.29
N LEU A 62 3.35 1.18 -0.43
CA LEU A 62 4.58 1.69 0.17
C LEU A 62 4.31 2.89 1.09
N VAL A 63 3.48 3.84 0.67
CA VAL A 63 3.09 4.98 1.50
C VAL A 63 2.38 4.51 2.77
N ALA A 64 1.45 3.56 2.66
CA ALA A 64 0.77 2.98 3.83
C ALA A 64 1.77 2.31 4.79
N GLY A 65 2.74 1.55 4.27
CA GLY A 65 3.80 0.95 5.07
C GLY A 65 4.66 1.99 5.77
N MET A 66 5.06 3.07 5.09
CA MET A 66 5.82 4.16 5.69
C MET A 66 5.07 4.88 6.80
N ILE A 67 3.76 5.09 6.63
CA ILE A 67 2.90 5.65 7.68
C ILE A 67 2.79 4.67 8.87
N ALA A 68 2.80 3.36 8.57
CA ALA A 68 2.84 2.30 9.57
C ALA A 68 4.21 2.15 10.27
N GLY A 69 5.24 2.89 9.84
CA GLY A 69 6.57 2.89 10.44
C GLY A 69 7.62 2.08 9.67
N ALA A 70 7.30 1.52 8.49
CA ALA A 70 8.30 0.89 7.63
C ALA A 70 9.25 1.93 7.04
N ASP A 71 10.55 1.77 7.22
CA ASP A 71 11.58 2.63 6.62
C ASP A 71 12.34 1.95 5.47
N SER A 72 12.08 0.65 5.24
CA SER A 72 12.61 -0.11 4.11
C SER A 72 11.56 -1.00 3.42
N ILE A 73 11.90 -1.52 2.24
CA ILE A 73 11.04 -2.49 1.53
C ILE A 73 10.98 -3.81 2.29
N ASP A 74 12.05 -4.20 2.97
CA ASP A 74 12.09 -5.44 3.76
C ASP A 74 11.14 -5.35 4.96
N ASP A 75 10.92 -4.13 5.48
CA ASP A 75 9.97 -3.83 6.55
C ASP A 75 8.53 -3.64 6.04
N MET A 76 8.25 -3.86 4.76
CA MET A 76 6.87 -3.86 4.25
C MET A 76 6.08 -5.10 4.68
N ALA A 77 6.75 -6.08 5.29
CA ALA A 77 6.14 -7.25 5.92
C ALA A 77 5.63 -7.00 7.36
N VAL A 78 5.57 -5.74 7.80
CA VAL A 78 5.13 -5.31 9.15
C VAL A 78 3.60 -5.45 9.33
N LEU A 79 3.01 -6.56 8.86
CA LEU A 79 1.59 -6.91 9.06
C LEU A 79 1.41 -8.34 9.54
#